data_AF-A0A2V5Q859-F1
#
_entry.id   AF-A0A2V5Q859-F1
#
_cell.length_a   1.000
_cell.length_b   1.000
_cell.length_c   1.000
_cell.angle_alpha   90.00
_cell.angle_beta   90.00
_cell.angle_gamma   90.00
#
_symmetry.space_group_name_H-M   'P 1'
#
loop_
_entity.id
_entity.type
_entity.pdbx_description
1 polymer ?
#
loop_
_entity_poly.entity_id
_entity_poly.type
_entity_poly.pdbx_seq_one_letter_code
_entity_poly.pdbx_strand_id
1 'polypeptide(L)'
;MAGYLESTARGEVHYYHHLAGFYADSRQDGAEAVKWARKDIELRQNFLTQDALAWALYRNGQFAAALETIEKALASGVKDSHLFFHAAMIHLAAGRTGEGKRLLQALSEMNPGYENFHVHR
;
A
#
# COMPACT_ATOMS: atom_id res chain seq x y z
N MET A 1 -21.59 -8.13 -4.46
CA MET A 1 -20.67 -8.71 -3.46
C MET A 1 -20.48 -10.23 -3.59
N ALA A 2 -21.48 -11.01 -4.00
CA ALA A 2 -21.34 -12.46 -4.20
C ALA A 2 -20.39 -12.88 -5.35
N GLY A 3 -20.32 -12.11 -6.44
CA GLY A 3 -19.50 -12.48 -7.61
C GLY A 3 -17.98 -12.38 -7.43
N TYR A 4 -17.48 -11.64 -6.45
CA TYR A 4 -16.03 -11.49 -6.23
C TYR A 4 -15.43 -12.72 -5.55
N LEU A 5 -16.18 -13.34 -4.62
CA LEU A 5 -15.77 -14.56 -3.92
C LEU A 5 -15.81 -15.79 -4.86
N GLU A 6 -16.73 -15.80 -5.82
CA GLU A 6 -16.84 -16.89 -6.81
C GLU A 6 -15.71 -16.84 -7.86
N SER A 7 -15.22 -15.63 -8.19
CA SER A 7 -14.09 -15.45 -9.12
C SER A 7 -12.75 -15.85 -8.49
N THR A 8 -12.58 -15.64 -7.18
CA THR A 8 -11.40 -16.13 -6.44
C THR A 8 -11.27 -17.66 -6.42
N ALA A 9 -12.39 -18.40 -6.58
CA ALA A 9 -12.38 -19.85 -6.65
C ALA A 9 -11.98 -20.41 -8.03
N ARG A 10 -12.00 -19.59 -9.09
CA ARG A 10 -11.68 -19.99 -10.48
C ARG A 10 -10.26 -19.62 -10.92
N GLY A 11 -9.48 -18.95 -10.07
CA GLY A 11 -8.10 -18.54 -10.40
C GLY A 11 -8.00 -17.37 -11.38
N GLU A 12 -9.10 -16.70 -11.70
CA GLU A 12 -9.15 -15.63 -12.72
C GLU A 12 -8.87 -14.23 -12.14
N VAL A 13 -8.78 -14.09 -10.81
CA VAL A 13 -8.42 -12.81 -10.15
C VAL A 13 -7.06 -12.94 -9.48
N HIS A 14 -6.00 -12.69 -10.24
CA HIS A 14 -4.62 -12.63 -9.76
C HIS A 14 -4.27 -11.32 -9.03
N TYR A 15 -5.26 -10.60 -8.51
CA TYR A 15 -5.11 -9.24 -7.99
C TYR A 15 -5.69 -9.12 -6.58
N TYR A 16 -5.14 -9.92 -5.65
CA TYR A 16 -5.46 -9.85 -4.23
C TYR A 16 -5.11 -8.49 -3.61
N HIS A 17 -4.28 -7.69 -4.26
CA HIS A 17 -4.03 -6.30 -3.87
C HIS A 17 -5.31 -5.44 -3.84
N HIS A 18 -6.33 -5.71 -4.66
CA HIS A 18 -7.60 -4.98 -4.58
C HIS A 18 -8.35 -5.30 -3.28
N LEU A 19 -8.32 -6.56 -2.84
CA LEU A 19 -8.86 -6.93 -1.53
C LEU A 19 -8.05 -6.29 -0.41
N ALA A 20 -6.71 -6.34 -0.50
CA ALA A 20 -5.85 -5.69 0.49
C ALA A 20 -6.19 -4.20 0.64
N GLY A 21 -6.28 -3.45 -0.47
CA GLY A 21 -6.68 -2.04 -0.45
C GLY A 21 -8.11 -1.81 0.05
N PHE A 22 -9.07 -2.66 -0.33
CA PHE A 22 -10.44 -2.56 0.17
C PHE A 22 -10.53 -2.74 1.69
N TYR A 23 -9.85 -3.76 2.24
CA TYR A 23 -9.82 -4.00 3.67
C TYR A 23 -9.03 -2.91 4.41
N ALA A 24 -7.90 -2.47 3.85
CA ALA A 24 -7.08 -1.40 4.39
C ALA A 24 -7.86 -0.08 4.50
N ASP A 25 -8.46 0.38 3.39
CA ASP A 25 -8.99 1.75 3.31
C ASP A 25 -10.48 1.85 3.57
N SER A 26 -11.28 0.95 2.98
CA SER A 26 -12.75 1.05 3.07
C SER A 26 -13.28 0.41 4.35
N ARG A 27 -12.80 -0.79 4.69
CA ARG A 27 -13.25 -1.50 5.90
C ARG A 27 -12.44 -1.16 7.14
N GLN A 28 -11.25 -0.58 6.95
CA GLN A 28 -10.31 -0.26 8.02
C GLN A 28 -9.95 -1.49 8.89
N ASP A 29 -9.90 -2.66 8.27
CA ASP A 29 -9.53 -3.94 8.88
C ASP A 29 -8.11 -4.30 8.41
N GLY A 30 -7.12 -3.85 9.17
CA GLY A 30 -5.71 -4.06 8.87
C GLY A 30 -5.30 -5.54 8.89
N ALA A 31 -5.92 -6.35 9.75
CA ALA A 31 -5.58 -7.76 9.86
C ALA A 31 -5.98 -8.54 8.60
N GLU A 32 -7.21 -8.32 8.11
CA GLU A 32 -7.68 -8.93 6.88
C GLU A 32 -6.94 -8.36 5.65
N ALA A 33 -6.59 -7.07 5.66
CA ALA A 33 -5.76 -6.46 4.63
C ALA A 33 -4.40 -7.16 4.50
N VAL A 34 -3.71 -7.41 5.62
CA VAL A 34 -2.40 -8.08 5.65
C VAL A 34 -2.52 -9.51 5.11
N LYS A 35 -3.58 -10.23 5.47
CA LYS A 35 -3.83 -11.59 4.96
C LYS A 35 -3.93 -11.62 3.44
N TRP A 36 -4.67 -10.70 2.83
CA TRP A 36 -4.79 -10.65 1.36
C TRP A 36 -3.51 -10.16 0.68
N ALA A 37 -2.83 -9.17 1.27
CA ALA A 37 -1.58 -8.67 0.71
C ALA A 37 -0.45 -9.72 0.74
N ARG A 38 -0.40 -10.57 1.78
CA ARG A 38 0.54 -11.70 1.86
C ARG A 38 0.29 -12.72 0.74
N LYS A 39 -0.97 -13.03 0.45
CA LYS A 39 -1.31 -13.88 -0.70
C LYS A 39 -0.92 -13.23 -2.04
N ASP A 40 -1.06 -11.91 -2.18
CA ASP A 40 -0.72 -11.20 -3.42
C ASP A 40 0.78 -11.24 -3.72
N ILE A 41 1.62 -10.96 -2.72
CA ILE A 41 3.08 -10.92 -2.87
C ILE A 41 3.68 -12.32 -3.10
N GLU A 42 3.00 -13.38 -2.66
CA GLU A 42 3.39 -14.77 -2.96
C GLU A 42 3.21 -15.11 -4.44
N LEU A 43 2.26 -14.48 -5.14
CA LEU A 43 2.07 -14.68 -6.58
C LEU A 43 3.17 -14.02 -7.41
N ARG A 44 3.61 -12.83 -6.97
CA ARG A 44 4.66 -12.06 -7.63
C ARG A 44 5.27 -11.05 -6.66
N GLN A 45 6.59 -10.93 -6.65
CA GLN A 45 7.30 -9.97 -5.81
C GLN A 45 7.79 -8.79 -6.65
N ASN A 46 6.92 -7.81 -6.84
CA ASN A 46 7.26 -6.54 -7.50
C ASN A 46 6.86 -5.35 -6.63
N PHE A 47 7.19 -4.14 -7.08
CA PHE A 47 6.95 -2.92 -6.30
C PHE A 47 5.48 -2.74 -5.89
N LEU A 48 4.52 -3.10 -6.76
CA LEU A 48 3.08 -2.98 -6.46
C LEU A 48 2.66 -3.90 -5.32
N THR A 49 3.10 -5.15 -5.35
CA THR A 49 2.76 -6.13 -4.30
C THR A 49 3.44 -5.81 -2.97
N GLN A 50 4.65 -5.23 -3.03
CA GLN A 50 5.37 -4.75 -1.86
C GLN A 50 4.70 -3.51 -1.27
N ASP A 51 4.29 -2.56 -2.10
CA ASP A 51 3.53 -1.37 -1.67
C ASP A 51 2.21 -1.76 -1.00
N ALA A 52 1.43 -2.65 -1.62
CA ALA A 52 0.17 -3.13 -1.05
C ALA A 52 0.36 -3.82 0.32
N LEU A 53 1.39 -4.66 0.46
CA LEU A 53 1.72 -5.28 1.75
C LEU A 53 2.18 -4.26 2.78
N ALA A 54 3.03 -3.32 2.40
CA ALA A 54 3.50 -2.28 3.30
C ALA A 54 2.35 -1.41 3.81
N TRP A 55 1.44 -1.01 2.92
CA TRP A 55 0.24 -0.26 3.29
C TRP A 55 -0.66 -1.05 4.23
N ALA A 56 -0.91 -2.34 3.93
CA ALA A 56 -1.70 -3.20 4.81
C ALA A 56 -1.06 -3.35 6.22
N LEU A 57 0.26 -3.54 6.29
CA LEU A 57 1.01 -3.61 7.55
C LEU A 57 0.90 -2.31 8.34
N TYR A 58 0.98 -1.16 7.66
CA TYR A 58 0.79 0.16 8.25
C TYR A 58 -0.61 0.32 8.83
N ARG A 59 -1.66 -0.05 8.08
CA ARG A 59 -3.05 0.00 8.54
C ARG A 59 -3.32 -0.97 9.70
N ASN A 60 -2.51 -2.04 9.81
CA ASN A 60 -2.52 -2.95 10.94
C ASN A 60 -1.63 -2.50 12.13
N GLY A 61 -1.03 -1.30 12.08
CA GLY A 61 -0.17 -0.76 13.13
C GLY A 61 1.23 -1.38 13.22
N GLN A 62 1.62 -2.22 12.26
CA GLN A 62 2.92 -2.90 12.24
C GLN A 62 3.98 -2.05 11.54
N PHE A 63 4.28 -0.87 12.10
CA PHE A 63 5.07 0.17 11.42
C PHE A 63 6.50 -0.26 11.06
N ALA A 64 7.18 -1.04 11.90
CA ALA A 64 8.54 -1.52 11.59
C ALA A 64 8.55 -2.44 10.36
N ALA A 65 7.62 -3.41 10.31
CA ALA A 65 7.49 -4.31 9.16
C ALA A 65 7.00 -3.57 7.90
N ALA A 66 6.11 -2.59 8.07
CA ALA A 66 5.66 -1.74 6.97
C ALA A 66 6.83 -0.97 6.35
N LEU A 67 7.71 -0.41 7.20
CA LEU A 67 8.88 0.32 6.78
C LEU A 67 9.88 -0.55 6.00
N GLU A 68 10.22 -1.72 6.52
CA GLU A 68 11.09 -2.66 5.80
C GLU A 68 10.51 -3.08 4.44
N THR A 69 9.18 -3.18 4.36
CA THR A 69 8.50 -3.60 3.13
C THR A 69 8.42 -2.46 2.11
N ILE A 70 8.13 -1.23 2.54
CA ILE A 70 8.03 -0.08 1.63
C ILE A 70 9.38 0.32 1.06
N GLU A 71 10.46 0.14 1.82
CA GLU A 71 11.83 0.37 1.32
C GLU A 71 12.18 -0.55 0.16
N LYS A 72 11.70 -1.80 0.17
CA LYS A 72 11.86 -2.72 -0.97
C LYS A 72 11.10 -2.23 -2.19
N ALA A 73 9.89 -1.71 -2.01
CA ALA A 73 9.10 -1.13 -3.10
C ALA A 73 9.81 0.10 -3.70
N LEU A 74 10.35 1.00 -2.85
CA LEU A 74 11.12 2.17 -3.27
C LEU A 74 12.41 1.80 -4.02
N ALA A 75 13.05 0.68 -3.66
CA ALA A 75 14.26 0.21 -4.33
C ALA A 75 14.06 -0.14 -5.81
N SER A 76 12.80 -0.26 -6.28
CA SER A 76 12.49 -0.39 -7.71
C SER A 76 12.86 0.85 -8.54
N GLY A 77 13.01 2.02 -7.91
CA GLY A 77 13.26 3.30 -8.58
C GLY A 77 12.05 3.87 -9.34
N VAL A 78 10.89 3.21 -9.27
CA VAL A 78 9.65 3.68 -9.89
C VAL A 78 9.19 4.97 -9.20
N LYS A 79 8.87 5.99 -10.00
CA LYS A 79 8.25 7.23 -9.53
C LYS A 79 6.74 7.11 -9.69
N ASP A 80 6.06 6.72 -8.62
CA ASP A 80 4.61 6.54 -8.57
C ASP A 80 4.03 7.32 -7.39
N SER A 81 2.88 7.97 -7.60
CA SER A 81 2.30 8.89 -6.60
C SER A 81 1.76 8.13 -5.40
N HIS A 82 1.11 6.97 -5.62
CA HIS A 82 0.59 6.14 -4.53
C HIS A 82 1.73 5.57 -3.70
N LEU A 83 2.77 5.04 -4.34
CA LEU A 83 3.95 4.52 -3.67
C LEU A 83 4.61 5.61 -2.79
N PHE A 84 4.76 6.83 -3.32
CA PHE A 84 5.40 7.92 -2.57
C PHE A 84 4.56 8.39 -1.39
N PHE A 85 3.24 8.43 -1.56
CA PHE A 85 2.32 8.73 -0.47
C PHE A 85 2.36 7.67 0.63
N HIS A 86 2.20 6.39 0.29
CA HIS A 86 2.27 5.31 1.27
C HIS A 86 3.62 5.30 2.00
N ALA A 87 4.73 5.43 1.25
CA ALA A 87 6.05 5.55 1.83
C ALA A 87 6.17 6.74 2.78
N ALA A 88 5.70 7.93 2.39
CA ALA A 88 5.70 9.08 3.27
C ALA A 88 4.99 8.80 4.60
N MET A 89 3.77 8.27 4.53
CA MET A 89 2.96 7.97 5.71
C MET A 89 3.62 6.92 6.62
N ILE A 90 4.20 5.88 6.03
CA ILE A 90 4.90 4.81 6.74
C ILE A 90 6.16 5.35 7.42
N HIS A 91 6.98 6.14 6.71
CA HIS A 91 8.16 6.77 7.27
C HIS A 91 7.81 7.70 8.44
N LEU A 92 6.74 8.49 8.32
CA LEU A 92 6.25 9.37 9.39
C LEU A 92 5.82 8.57 10.63
N ALA A 93 5.03 7.51 10.45
CA ALA A 93 4.56 6.68 11.56
C ALA A 93 5.68 5.87 12.22
N ALA A 94 6.74 5.53 11.48
CA ALA A 94 7.93 4.90 12.03
C ALA A 94 8.94 5.89 12.65
N GLY A 95 8.59 7.18 12.76
CA GLY A 95 9.44 8.22 13.35
C GLY A 95 10.55 8.76 12.43
N ARG A 96 10.59 8.35 11.17
CA ARG A 96 11.53 8.84 10.14
C ARG A 96 10.97 10.08 9.45
N THR A 97 10.79 11.14 10.24
CA THR A 97 10.07 12.35 9.81
C THR A 97 10.76 13.09 8.67
N GLY A 98 12.09 13.07 8.59
CA GLY A 98 12.85 13.72 7.51
C GLY A 98 12.55 13.09 6.15
N GLU A 99 12.65 11.76 6.08
CA GLU A 99 12.36 10.97 4.88
C GLU A 99 10.90 11.10 4.46
N GLY A 100 9.98 11.01 5.42
CA GLY A 100 8.55 11.16 5.17
C GLY A 100 8.21 12.51 4.52
N LYS A 101 8.75 13.62 5.06
CA LYS A 101 8.57 14.97 4.48
C LYS A 101 9.19 15.09 3.10
N ARG A 102 10.37 14.49 2.87
CA ARG A 102 11.03 14.50 1.55
C ARG A 102 10.18 13.79 0.50
N LEU A 103 9.54 12.68 0.86
CA LEU A 103 8.65 11.94 -0.03
C LEU A 103 7.37 12.72 -0.34
N LEU A 104 6.77 13.40 0.65
CA LEU A 104 5.62 14.29 0.41
C LEU A 104 5.99 15.47 -0.50
N GLN A 105 7.19 16.04 -0.33
CA GLN A 105 7.68 17.09 -1.21
C GLN A 105 7.80 16.57 -2.66
N ALA A 106 8.47 15.43 -2.86
CA ALA A 106 8.61 14.83 -4.18
C ALA A 106 7.24 14.47 -4.80
N LEU A 107 6.29 14.02 -3.99
CA LEU A 107 4.91 13.77 -4.40
C LEU A 107 4.23 15.05 -4.88
N SER A 108 4.35 16.16 -4.14
CA SER A 108 3.76 17.45 -4.51
C SER A 108 4.36 18.04 -5.79
N GLU A 109 5.66 17.84 -6.02
CA GLU A 109 6.35 18.25 -7.26
C GLU A 109 5.89 17.41 -8.46
N MET A 110 5.59 16.13 -8.26
CA MET A 110 5.15 15.21 -9.31
C MET A 110 3.66 15.33 -9.62
N ASN A 111 2.83 15.50 -8.59
CA ASN A 111 1.37 15.62 -8.70
C ASN A 111 0.84 16.63 -7.66
N PRO A 112 0.83 17.93 -7.99
CA PRO A 112 0.40 19.00 -7.09
C PRO A 112 -1.05 18.89 -6.58
N GLY A 113 -1.90 18.09 -7.24
CA GLY A 113 -3.31 17.88 -6.88
C GLY A 113 -3.58 16.60 -6.10
N TYR A 114 -2.54 15.83 -5.76
CA TYR A 114 -2.70 14.50 -5.18
C TYR A 114 -3.50 14.48 -3.88
N GLU A 115 -3.23 15.41 -2.96
CA GLU A 115 -3.92 15.44 -1.66
C GLU A 115 -5.44 15.64 -1.80
N ASN A 116 -5.90 16.40 -2.81
CA ASN A 116 -7.32 16.63 -3.05
C ASN A 116 -8.07 15.35 -3.44
N PHE A 117 -7.37 14.36 -4.00
CA PHE A 117 -7.99 13.11 -4.46
C PHE A 117 -8.16 12.09 -3.32
N HIS A 118 -7.30 12.15 -2.30
CA HIS A 118 -7.28 11.20 -1.18
C HIS A 118 -8.09 11.67 0.05
N VAL A 119 -8.47 12.96 0.11
CA VAL A 119 -9.34 13.51 1.16
C VAL A 119 -10.82 13.12 0.97
N HIS A 120 -11.20 12.60 -0.20
CA HIS A 120 -12.55 12.09 -0.47
C HIS A 120 -12.65 10.57 -0.30
N ARG A 121 -12.73 10.08 0.94
CA ARG A 121 -13.32 8.78 1.24
C ARG A 121 -13.99 8.76 2.61
#